data_AF-A0A948C5T2-F1
#
_entry.id   AF-A0A948C5T2-F1
#
_cell.length_a   1.000
_cell.length_b   1.000
_cell.length_c   1.000
_cell.angle_alpha   90.00
_cell.angle_beta   90.00
_cell.angle_gamma   90.00
#
_symmetry.space_group_name_H-M   'P 1'
#
loop_
_entity.id
_entity.type
_entity.pdbx_description
1 polymer ?
#
loop_
_entity_poly.entity_id
_entity_poly.type
_entity_poly.pdbx_seq_one_letter_code
_entity_poly.pdbx_strand_id
1 'polypeptide(L)'
;MIKGCDIDELSAIYNVAGKIGIDFKIIDKTTLRVTSANKNTYKATKFETRIHPGFPTDLQSAFGTLLTQAEGISKIFETLFEGRFSYLSELEKL
;
A
#
# COMPACT_ATOMS: atom_id res chain seq x y z
N MET A 1 -10.33 -8.87 -8.72
CA MET A 1 -9.90 -10.15 -8.10
C MET A 1 -8.48 -10.41 -8.57
N ILE A 2 -7.62 -10.87 -7.67
CA ILE A 2 -6.23 -11.24 -7.94
C ILE A 2 -6.12 -12.76 -7.74
N LYS A 3 -5.54 -13.47 -8.70
CA LYS A 3 -5.37 -14.93 -8.67
C LYS A 3 -3.88 -15.27 -8.69
N GLY A 4 -3.52 -16.45 -8.18
CA GLY A 4 -2.14 -16.94 -8.18
C GLY A 4 -1.23 -16.21 -7.20
N CYS A 5 -1.76 -15.65 -6.11
CA CYS A 5 -0.94 -15.02 -5.07
C CYS A 5 -0.68 -15.98 -3.91
N ASP A 6 0.51 -15.91 -3.32
CA ASP A 6 0.74 -16.47 -1.99
C ASP A 6 0.15 -15.51 -0.95
N ILE A 7 -0.84 -15.98 -0.18
CA ILE A 7 -1.62 -15.12 0.73
C ILE A 7 -0.88 -14.91 2.05
N ASP A 8 -0.07 -15.87 2.47
CA ASP A 8 0.62 -15.84 3.76
C ASP A 8 1.76 -14.80 3.74
N GLU A 9 2.35 -14.57 2.57
CA GLU A 9 3.46 -13.63 2.33
C GLU A 9 3.05 -12.14 2.34
N LEU A 10 1.75 -11.84 2.29
CA LEU A 10 1.24 -10.47 2.04
C LEU A 10 0.72 -9.76 3.31
N SER A 11 0.96 -10.33 4.49
CA SER A 11 0.40 -9.84 5.77
C SER A 11 0.68 -8.35 6.05
N ALA A 12 1.90 -7.87 5.80
CA ALA A 12 2.24 -6.45 5.98
C ALA A 12 1.47 -5.52 5.04
N ILE A 13 1.19 -5.97 3.82
CA ILE A 13 0.46 -5.21 2.80
C ILE A 13 -1.00 -5.08 3.22
N TYR A 14 -1.61 -6.16 3.71
CA TYR A 14 -2.98 -6.13 4.23
C TYR A 14 -3.13 -5.15 5.39
N ASN A 15 -2.16 -5.15 6.31
CA ASN A 15 -2.17 -4.24 7.45
C ASN A 15 -2.13 -2.77 7.02
N VAL A 16 -1.28 -2.41 6.06
CA VAL A 16 -1.21 -1.02 5.58
C VAL A 16 -2.45 -0.67 4.76
N ALA A 17 -2.87 -1.54 3.85
CA ALA A 17 -4.02 -1.27 3.00
C ALA A 17 -5.34 -1.17 3.79
N GLY A 18 -5.51 -2.00 4.81
CA GLY A 18 -6.65 -1.92 5.73
C GLY A 18 -6.74 -0.59 6.47
N LYS A 19 -5.59 -0.01 6.88
CA LYS A 19 -5.57 1.34 7.49
C LYS A 19 -6.03 2.44 6.53
N ILE A 20 -5.83 2.24 5.23
CA ILE A 20 -6.24 3.18 4.17
C ILE A 20 -7.75 3.03 3.87
N GLY A 21 -8.38 1.91 4.25
CA GLY A 21 -9.76 1.59 3.92
C GLY A 21 -9.91 0.67 2.70
N ILE A 22 -8.87 -0.09 2.37
CA ILE A 22 -8.90 -1.15 1.36
C ILE A 22 -9.01 -2.50 2.06
N ASP A 23 -10.07 -3.22 1.73
CA ASP A 23 -10.36 -4.53 2.29
C ASP A 23 -9.87 -5.65 1.36
N PHE A 24 -9.21 -6.64 1.96
CA PHE A 24 -8.76 -7.86 1.29
C PHE A 24 -9.56 -9.03 1.84
N LYS A 25 -10.34 -9.67 0.97
CA LYS A 25 -11.09 -10.89 1.28
C LYS A 25 -10.40 -12.09 0.63
N ILE A 26 -9.95 -13.03 1.45
CA ILE A 26 -9.43 -14.33 1.02
C ILE A 26 -10.61 -15.14 0.48
N ILE A 27 -10.49 -15.60 -0.77
CA ILE A 27 -11.50 -16.44 -1.43
C ILE A 27 -11.09 -17.91 -1.31
N ASP A 28 -9.82 -18.21 -1.58
CA ASP A 28 -9.19 -19.52 -1.46
C ASP A 28 -7.68 -19.34 -1.23
N LYS A 29 -6.90 -20.43 -1.25
CA LYS A 29 -5.45 -20.41 -0.97
C LYS A 29 -4.61 -19.53 -1.92
N THR A 30 -5.10 -19.22 -3.12
CA THR A 30 -4.33 -18.46 -4.13
C THR A 30 -5.07 -17.26 -4.69
N THR A 31 -6.27 -16.98 -4.17
CA THR A 31 -7.16 -15.94 -4.72
C THR A 31 -7.59 -14.95 -3.65
N LEU A 32 -7.36 -13.68 -3.96
CA LEU A 32 -7.79 -12.54 -3.16
C LEU A 32 -8.81 -11.69 -3.92
N ARG A 33 -9.81 -11.20 -3.20
CA ARG A 33 -10.66 -10.11 -3.65
C ARG A 33 -10.28 -8.84 -2.91
N VAL A 34 -9.87 -7.84 -3.66
CA VAL A 34 -9.62 -6.49 -3.15
C VAL A 34 -10.86 -5.65 -3.40
N THR A 35 -11.34 -4.97 -2.35
CA THR A 35 -12.45 -4.03 -2.42
C THR A 35 -12.03 -2.72 -1.76
N SER A 36 -12.49 -1.62 -2.33
CA SER A 36 -12.33 -0.31 -1.73
C SER A 36 -13.71 0.22 -1.36
N ALA A 37 -13.86 0.73 -0.13
CA ALA A 37 -14.94 1.67 0.13
C ALA A 37 -14.73 2.90 -0.77
N ASN A 38 -15.81 3.61 -1.11
CA ASN A 38 -15.86 4.68 -2.11
C ASN A 38 -14.62 5.62 -2.09
N LYS A 39 -14.17 6.17 -3.22
CA LYS A 39 -12.93 6.99 -3.30
C LYS A 39 -12.85 8.11 -2.24
N ASN A 40 -13.99 8.64 -1.81
CA ASN A 40 -14.10 9.67 -0.77
C ASN A 40 -13.89 9.14 0.67
N THR A 41 -13.40 7.91 0.85
CA THR A 41 -13.27 7.26 2.17
C THR A 41 -11.86 6.78 2.48
N TYR A 42 -10.90 7.01 1.58
CA TYR A 42 -9.51 6.65 1.85
C TYR A 42 -8.95 7.48 3.00
N LYS A 43 -8.33 6.80 3.97
CA LYS A 43 -7.78 7.43 5.17
C LYS A 43 -6.27 7.56 5.05
N ALA A 44 -5.77 8.75 5.39
CA ALA A 44 -4.33 8.93 5.49
C ALA A 44 -3.72 7.95 6.48
N THR A 45 -2.50 7.49 6.20
CA THR A 45 -1.82 6.50 7.03
C THR A 45 -0.34 6.80 7.21
N LYS A 46 0.27 6.13 8.18
CA LYS A 46 1.70 6.15 8.41
C LYS A 46 2.26 4.73 8.35
N PHE A 47 3.30 4.54 7.55
CA PHE A 47 4.04 3.29 7.51
C PHE A 47 5.52 3.53 7.16
N GLU A 48 6.33 2.51 7.37
CA GLU A 48 7.73 2.48 6.99
C GLU A 48 8.03 1.18 6.25
N THR A 49 8.96 1.23 5.30
CA THR A 49 9.42 0.02 4.61
C THR A 49 10.35 -0.76 5.53
N ARG A 50 10.35 -2.09 5.41
CA ARG A 50 11.19 -2.98 6.21
C ARG A 50 11.53 -4.21 5.38
N ILE A 51 12.60 -4.92 5.75
CA ILE A 51 12.90 -6.25 5.19
C ILE A 51 11.73 -7.18 5.52
N HIS A 52 11.46 -8.13 4.62
CA HIS A 52 10.45 -9.17 4.84
C HIS A 52 10.60 -9.80 6.25
N PRO A 53 9.51 -9.95 7.03
CA PRO A 53 8.09 -9.87 6.63
C PRO A 53 7.44 -8.47 6.71
N GLY A 54 8.22 -7.40 6.83
CA GLY A 54 7.71 -6.03 6.86
C GLY A 54 7.24 -5.49 5.50
N PHE A 55 6.76 -4.23 5.47
CA PHE A 55 6.22 -3.65 4.25
C PHE A 55 7.31 -3.49 3.18
N PRO A 56 7.14 -4.05 1.97
CA PRO A 56 8.21 -4.11 0.98
C PRO A 56 8.43 -2.75 0.30
N THR A 57 9.70 -2.41 0.05
CA THR A 57 10.08 -1.18 -0.66
C THR A 57 9.56 -1.14 -2.10
N ASP A 58 9.37 -2.31 -2.71
CA ASP A 58 8.86 -2.41 -4.08
C ASP A 58 7.44 -1.84 -4.22
N LEU A 59 6.62 -1.92 -3.16
CA LEU A 59 5.24 -1.41 -3.15
C LEU A 59 5.10 0.01 -2.58
N GLN A 60 6.19 0.57 -2.05
CA GLN A 60 6.20 1.89 -1.42
C GLN A 60 5.64 2.97 -2.36
N SER A 61 6.11 3.03 -3.60
CA SER A 61 5.71 4.06 -4.56
C SER A 61 4.26 3.92 -5.00
N ALA A 62 3.78 2.69 -5.24
CA ALA A 62 2.38 2.42 -5.58
C ALA A 62 1.43 2.86 -4.45
N PHE A 63 1.80 2.56 -3.19
CA PHE A 63 1.04 3.04 -2.02
C PHE A 63 1.18 4.55 -1.82
N GLY A 64 2.34 5.13 -2.12
CA GLY A 64 2.55 6.57 -2.10
C GLY A 64 1.61 7.30 -3.06
N THR A 65 1.47 6.80 -4.29
CA THR A 65 0.50 7.34 -5.26
C THR A 65 -0.93 7.19 -4.76
N LEU A 66 -1.30 6.02 -4.21
CA LEU A 66 -2.63 5.82 -3.61
C LEU A 66 -2.93 6.82 -2.50
N LEU A 67 -1.97 7.11 -1.63
CA LEU A 67 -2.15 8.02 -0.48
C LEU A 67 -2.36 9.48 -0.88
N THR A 68 -2.08 9.87 -2.13
CA THR A 68 -2.49 11.18 -2.65
C THR A 68 -4.01 11.34 -2.77
N GLN A 69 -4.74 10.22 -2.77
CA GLN A 69 -6.20 10.18 -2.83
C GLN A 69 -6.85 10.08 -1.44
N ALA A 70 -6.05 10.04 -0.37
CA ALA A 70 -6.52 9.87 0.99
C ALA A 70 -6.76 11.20 1.71
N GLU A 71 -7.76 11.26 2.58
CA GLU A 71 -8.05 12.42 3.40
C GLU A 71 -7.09 12.50 4.60
N GLY A 72 -6.39 13.63 4.74
CA GLY A 72 -5.44 13.91 5.82
C GLY A 72 -3.98 13.89 5.37
N ILE A 73 -3.06 13.79 6.34
CA ILE A 73 -1.61 13.79 6.09
C ILE A 73 -1.06 12.37 6.23
N SER A 74 -0.58 11.81 5.13
CA SER A 74 0.10 10.53 5.12
C SER A 74 1.61 10.67 5.33
N LYS A 75 2.25 9.67 5.95
CA LYS A 75 3.69 9.66 6.21
C LYS A 75 4.31 8.32 5.82
N ILE A 76 5.29 8.36 4.92
CA ILE A 76 6.03 7.17 4.48
C ILE A 76 7.49 7.34 4.88
N PHE A 77 8.07 6.33 5.53
CA PHE A 77 9.50 6.31 5.85
C PHE A 77 10.18 5.16 5.11
N GLU A 78 11.05 5.50 4.17
CA GLU A 78 11.87 4.51 3.46
C GLU A 78 13.13 4.20 4.27
N THR A 79 13.40 2.93 4.54
CA THR A 79 14.52 2.50 5.40
C THR A 79 15.62 1.75 4.68
N LEU A 80 15.39 1.29 3.44
CA LEU A 80 16.31 0.41 2.71
C LEU A 80 17.06 1.12 1.58
N PHE A 81 16.42 2.08 0.91
CA PHE A 81 17.00 2.72 -0.27
C PHE A 81 16.96 4.24 -0.19
N GLU A 82 18.14 4.86 -0.25
CA GLU A 82 18.25 6.30 -0.42
C GLU A 82 17.65 6.72 -1.78
N GLY A 83 16.97 7.87 -1.81
CA GLY A 83 16.41 8.42 -3.05
C GLY A 83 15.17 7.69 -3.61
N ARG A 84 14.56 6.75 -2.88
CA ARG A 84 13.38 6.00 -3.36
C ARG A 84 12.14 6.86 -3.63
N PHE A 85 12.13 8.10 -3.14
CA PHE A 85 11.07 9.09 -3.38
C PHE A 85 11.21 9.88 -4.69
N SER A 86 12.14 9.53 -5.59
CA SER A 86 12.33 10.24 -6.87
C SER A 86 11.07 10.29 -7.74
N TYR A 87 10.14 9.35 -7.60
CA TYR A 87 8.86 9.38 -8.31
C TYR A 87 7.95 10.55 -7.88
N LEU A 88 8.14 11.13 -6.70
CA LEU A 88 7.32 12.23 -6.21
C LEU A 88 7.45 13.48 -7.09
N SER A 89 8.65 13.76 -7.63
CA SER A 89 8.85 14.92 -8.51
C SER A 89 8.05 14.80 -9.82
N GLU A 90 7.74 13.59 -10.26
CA GLU A 90 6.86 13.38 -11.41
C GLU A 90 5.38 13.46 -11.03
N LEU A 91 5.00 13.02 -9.83
CA LEU A 91 3.64 13.19 -9.32
C LEU A 91 3.27 14.67 -9.12
N GLU A 92 4.21 15.52 -8.70
CA GLU A 92 4.00 16.97 -8.54
C GLU A 92 3.70 17.71 -9.85
N LYS A 93 4.00 17.10 -11.01
CA LYS A 93 3.76 17.69 -12.33
C LYS A 93 2.38 17.33 -12.92
N LEU A 94 1.63 16.43 -12.28
CA LEU A 94 0.30 15.98 -12.72
C LEU A 94 -0.80 16.94 -12.26
#